data_AF-A0AAF3EMZ3-F1
#
_entry.id   AF-A0AAF3EMZ3-F1
#
_cell.length_a   1.000
_cell.length_b   1.000
_cell.length_c   1.000
_cell.angle_alpha   90.00
_cell.angle_beta   90.00
_cell.angle_gamma   90.00
#
_symmetry.space_group_name_H-M   'P 1'
#
loop_
_entity.id
_entity.type
_entity.pdbx_description
1 polymer ?
#
loop_
_entity_poly.entity_id
_entity_poly.type
_entity_poly.pdbx_seq_one_letter_code
_entity_poly.pdbx_strand_id
1 'polypeptide(L)'
;MTASISNGIGGTTILSYSSHFPDSTPVAVSSGMGAAGIVGSFLYASLTEPHLANLSPKTAILLMLVFPFTLATFYWLVLDHPSNLMKKCLKGPTEDCQEYTARQAIKSTSLIEKIGAIKPSLRFLLPMIVVYMAEYTTNQGFIQFIVFDCANGFGLAKISQYRWFQFIYRVGTFVTKTSLLFIDFSTNWLYLFPLLQLSNGVLFYFEALFAFLPHISLPFLMVFISGLVGGACLSKTYNHIHKTTPADFKPFLLGVASTSDTFGIFLAAFLSIWVWC
;
A
#
# COMPACT_ATOMS: atom_id res chain seq x y z
N MET A 1 0.00 11.25 9.74
CA MET A 1 1.00 10.78 10.73
C MET A 1 0.49 9.60 11.55
N THR A 2 -0.57 9.75 12.35
CA THR A 2 -1.14 8.64 13.17
C THR A 2 -1.60 7.45 12.33
N ALA A 3 -2.27 7.71 11.20
CA ALA A 3 -2.67 6.67 10.24
C ALA A 3 -1.47 5.91 9.65
N SER A 4 -0.36 6.60 9.39
CA SER A 4 0.87 5.98 8.86
C SER A 4 1.51 5.08 9.90
N ILE A 5 1.62 5.53 11.16
CA ILE A 5 2.15 4.72 12.26
C ILE A 5 1.28 3.47 12.47
N SER A 6 -0.05 3.63 12.46
CA SER A 6 -0.99 2.51 12.56
C SER A 6 -0.83 1.53 11.39
N ASN A 7 -0.68 2.02 10.15
CA ASN A 7 -0.46 1.18 8.98
C ASN A 7 0.88 0.43 9.05
N GLY A 8 1.96 1.07 9.51
CA GLY A 8 3.26 0.41 9.69
C GLY A 8 3.20 -0.72 10.70
N ILE A 9 2.56 -0.50 11.85
CA ILE A 9 2.40 -1.53 12.89
C ILE A 9 1.48 -2.65 12.41
N GLY A 10 0.34 -2.33 11.80
CA GLY A 10 -0.62 -3.31 11.31
C GLY A 10 -0.09 -4.14 10.15
N GLY A 11 0.51 -3.49 9.15
CA GLY A 11 1.07 -4.13 7.95
C GLY A 11 2.23 -5.07 8.27
N THR A 12 3.17 -4.64 9.12
CA THR A 12 4.28 -5.50 9.57
C THR A 12 3.78 -6.70 10.36
N THR A 13 2.76 -6.52 11.21
CA THR A 13 2.15 -7.62 11.97
C THR A 13 1.49 -8.64 11.04
N ILE A 14 0.64 -8.19 10.11
CA ILE A 14 -0.06 -9.09 9.18
C ILE A 14 0.92 -9.80 8.24
N LEU A 15 1.91 -9.09 7.71
CA LEU A 15 2.93 -9.69 6.83
C LEU A 15 3.82 -10.67 7.60
N SER A 16 4.23 -10.32 8.82
CA SER A 16 4.98 -11.24 9.69
C SER A 16 4.13 -12.44 10.11
N TYR A 17 2.81 -12.27 10.23
CA TYR A 17 1.90 -13.38 10.53
C TYR A 17 1.74 -14.29 9.29
N SER A 18 1.65 -13.71 8.08
CA SER A 18 1.52 -14.43 6.81
C SER A 18 2.69 -15.37 6.51
N SER A 19 3.88 -15.12 7.06
CA SER A 19 5.04 -16.02 6.88
C SER A 19 4.85 -17.39 7.53
N HIS A 20 3.87 -17.55 8.43
CA HIS A 20 3.54 -18.82 9.08
C HIS A 20 2.56 -19.68 8.24
N PHE A 21 2.10 -19.17 7.09
CA PHE A 21 1.17 -19.84 6.17
C PHE A 21 1.87 -20.14 4.83
N PRO A 22 1.26 -20.96 3.95
CA PRO A 22 1.86 -21.37 2.68
C PRO A 22 2.34 -20.19 1.82
N ASP A 23 3.29 -20.44 0.90
CA ASP A 23 3.98 -19.41 0.11
C ASP A 23 3.07 -18.53 -0.77
N SER A 24 1.82 -18.95 -1.03
CA SER A 24 0.80 -18.17 -1.73
C SER A 24 0.16 -17.06 -0.87
N THR A 25 0.30 -17.13 0.45
CA THR A 25 -0.39 -16.24 1.41
C THR A 25 0.03 -14.78 1.31
N PRO A 26 1.33 -14.42 1.22
CA PRO A 26 1.75 -13.03 1.09
C PRO A 26 1.19 -12.35 -0.17
N VAL A 27 1.07 -13.11 -1.26
CA VAL A 27 0.51 -12.63 -2.53
C VAL A 27 -1.00 -12.40 -2.40
N ALA A 28 -1.72 -13.34 -1.78
CA ALA A 28 -3.15 -13.22 -1.50
C ALA A 28 -3.46 -12.01 -0.59
N VAL A 29 -2.65 -11.80 0.45
CA VAL A 29 -2.75 -10.64 1.35
C VAL A 29 -2.53 -9.32 0.60
N SER A 30 -1.50 -9.25 -0.26
CA SER A 30 -1.23 -8.06 -1.08
C SER A 30 -2.37 -7.71 -2.03
N SER A 31 -2.92 -8.73 -2.72
CA SER A 31 -4.07 -8.57 -3.61
C SER A 31 -5.33 -8.16 -2.86
N GLY A 32 -5.61 -8.81 -1.72
CA GLY A 32 -6.74 -8.47 -0.84
C GLY A 32 -6.70 -7.03 -0.34
N MET A 33 -5.52 -6.52 0.04
CA MET A 33 -5.35 -5.10 0.39
C MET A 33 -5.63 -4.16 -0.78
N GLY A 34 -5.26 -4.55 -2.00
CA GLY A 34 -5.59 -3.78 -3.22
C GLY A 34 -7.10 -3.74 -3.47
N ALA A 35 -7.77 -4.89 -3.41
CA ALA A 35 -9.22 -5.00 -3.59
C ALA A 35 -9.99 -4.23 -2.52
N ALA A 36 -9.57 -4.34 -1.25
CA ALA A 36 -10.16 -3.58 -0.14
C ALA A 36 -10.02 -2.06 -0.36
N GLY A 37 -8.91 -1.59 -0.94
CA GLY A 37 -8.72 -0.19 -1.31
C GLY A 37 -9.72 0.31 -2.35
N ILE A 38 -9.98 -0.48 -3.41
CA ILE A 38 -10.99 -0.15 -4.43
C ILE A 38 -12.39 -0.18 -3.82
N VAL A 39 -12.76 -1.28 -3.17
CA VAL A 39 -14.11 -1.46 -2.62
C VAL A 39 -14.41 -0.40 -1.58
N GLY A 40 -13.46 -0.12 -0.67
CA GLY A 40 -13.62 0.91 0.35
C GLY A 40 -13.73 2.32 -0.25
N SER A 41 -12.86 2.70 -1.19
CA SER A 41 -12.93 4.04 -1.81
C SER A 41 -14.17 4.23 -2.67
N PHE A 42 -14.57 3.21 -3.42
CA PHE A 42 -15.79 3.21 -4.22
C PHE A 42 -17.04 3.31 -3.36
N LEU A 43 -17.17 2.48 -2.33
CA LEU A 43 -18.29 2.53 -1.40
C LEU A 43 -18.35 3.89 -0.70
N TYR A 44 -17.21 4.49 -0.35
CA TYR A 44 -17.20 5.78 0.33
C TYR A 44 -17.64 6.89 -0.62
N ALA A 45 -17.16 6.86 -1.85
CA ALA A 45 -17.60 7.78 -2.91
C ALA A 45 -19.10 7.61 -3.17
N SER A 46 -19.60 6.40 -3.36
CA SER A 46 -21.01 6.15 -3.65
C SER A 46 -21.95 6.55 -2.51
N LEU A 47 -21.53 6.34 -1.25
CA LEU A 47 -22.31 6.77 -0.09
C LEU A 47 -22.35 8.29 0.07
N THR A 48 -21.31 9.01 -0.35
CA THR A 48 -21.17 10.46 -0.13
C THR A 48 -21.48 11.33 -1.35
N GLU A 49 -21.66 10.74 -2.53
CA GLU A 49 -22.04 11.49 -3.73
C GLU A 49 -23.48 12.00 -3.67
N PRO A 50 -23.74 13.27 -4.03
CA PRO A 50 -25.09 13.84 -4.03
C PRO A 50 -26.08 13.13 -4.97
N HIS A 51 -25.59 12.55 -6.07
CA HIS A 51 -26.41 11.83 -7.05
C HIS A 51 -26.71 10.38 -6.66
N LEU A 52 -26.11 9.87 -5.57
CA LEU A 52 -26.26 8.50 -5.10
C LEU A 52 -26.97 8.50 -3.74
N ALA A 53 -26.26 8.21 -2.65
CA ALA A 53 -26.88 8.14 -1.32
C ALA A 53 -26.88 9.48 -0.55
N ASN A 54 -26.09 10.46 -1.01
CA ASN A 54 -25.98 11.81 -0.42
C ASN A 54 -25.85 11.83 1.12
N LEU A 55 -25.13 10.85 1.69
CA LEU A 55 -24.93 10.77 3.13
C LEU A 55 -23.85 11.75 3.57
N SER A 56 -24.00 12.27 4.78
CA SER A 56 -22.92 13.01 5.43
C SER A 56 -21.68 12.13 5.58
N PRO A 57 -20.46 12.66 5.38
CA PRO A 57 -19.21 11.93 5.61
C PRO A 57 -19.15 11.24 6.98
N LYS A 58 -19.73 11.85 8.01
CA LYS A 58 -19.81 11.27 9.36
C LYS A 58 -20.59 9.94 9.35
N THR A 59 -21.77 9.95 8.74
CA THR A 59 -22.65 8.78 8.63
C THR A 59 -22.01 7.70 7.74
N ALA A 60 -21.40 8.09 6.62
CA ALA A 60 -20.72 7.15 5.73
C ALA A 60 -19.57 6.42 6.44
N ILE A 61 -18.72 7.14 7.19
CA ILE A 61 -17.63 6.53 7.98
C ILE A 61 -18.19 5.61 9.07
N LEU A 62 -19.26 6.02 9.76
CA LEU A 62 -19.92 5.18 10.78
C LEU A 62 -20.50 3.89 10.19
N LEU A 63 -21.08 3.93 9.00
CA LEU A 63 -21.56 2.72 8.31
C LEU A 63 -20.39 1.80 7.91
N MET A 64 -19.29 2.39 7.47
CA MET A 64 -18.08 1.65 7.08
C MET A 64 -17.32 1.01 8.24
N LEU A 65 -17.66 1.33 9.50
CA LEU A 65 -17.09 0.63 10.66
C LEU A 65 -17.41 -0.87 10.66
N VAL A 66 -18.39 -1.33 9.88
CA VAL A 66 -18.63 -2.76 9.67
C VAL A 66 -17.37 -3.50 9.18
N PHE A 67 -16.52 -2.87 8.36
CA PHE A 67 -15.32 -3.50 7.82
C PHE A 67 -14.25 -3.82 8.87
N PRO A 68 -13.80 -2.89 9.73
CA PRO A 68 -12.85 -3.22 10.79
C PRO A 68 -13.43 -4.23 11.79
N PHE A 69 -14.74 -4.20 12.09
CA PHE A 69 -15.37 -5.25 12.90
C PHE A 69 -15.35 -6.61 12.21
N THR A 70 -15.65 -6.65 10.92
CA THR A 70 -15.59 -7.89 10.13
C THR A 70 -14.17 -8.44 10.15
N LEU A 71 -13.16 -7.61 9.87
CA LEU A 71 -11.75 -8.01 9.94
C LEU A 71 -11.37 -8.57 11.33
N ALA A 72 -11.80 -7.90 12.40
CA ALA A 72 -11.63 -8.36 13.78
C ALA A 72 -12.27 -9.74 14.02
N THR A 73 -13.52 -9.94 13.59
CA THR A 73 -14.21 -11.23 13.74
C THR A 73 -13.51 -12.35 12.98
N PHE A 74 -13.09 -12.11 11.73
CA PHE A 74 -12.32 -13.10 10.97
C PHE A 74 -10.97 -13.40 11.63
N TYR A 75 -10.26 -12.39 12.10
CA TYR A 75 -8.96 -12.56 12.74
C TYR A 75 -9.04 -13.40 14.02
N TRP A 76 -10.02 -13.14 14.89
CA TRP A 76 -10.12 -13.83 16.18
C TRP A 76 -10.91 -15.14 16.15
N LEU A 77 -11.90 -15.28 15.27
CA LEU A 77 -12.81 -16.43 15.27
C LEU A 77 -12.54 -17.43 14.14
N VAL A 78 -12.06 -16.96 12.99
CA VAL A 78 -11.92 -17.81 11.78
C VAL A 78 -10.47 -18.21 11.54
N LEU A 79 -9.52 -17.31 11.79
CA LEU A 79 -8.11 -17.54 11.49
C LEU A 79 -7.48 -18.48 12.52
N ASP A 80 -6.92 -19.60 12.06
CA ASP A 80 -6.21 -20.53 12.94
C ASP A 80 -4.92 -19.89 13.48
N HIS A 81 -4.81 -19.79 14.79
CA HIS A 81 -3.65 -19.21 15.45
C HIS A 81 -2.46 -20.18 15.52
N PRO A 82 -1.20 -19.69 15.40
CA PRO A 82 -0.01 -20.53 15.42
C PRO A 82 0.16 -21.31 16.72
N SER A 83 -0.38 -20.83 17.85
CA SER A 83 -0.43 -21.57 19.11
C SER A 83 -1.32 -22.82 19.03
N ASN A 84 -2.41 -22.74 18.27
CA ASN A 84 -3.29 -23.87 17.99
C ASN A 84 -2.68 -24.80 16.94
N LEU A 85 -1.94 -24.26 15.98
CA LEU A 85 -1.16 -25.04 15.02
C LEU A 85 -0.08 -25.87 15.74
N MET A 86 0.70 -25.25 16.63
CA MET A 86 1.71 -25.94 17.44
C MET A 86 1.08 -27.05 18.31
N LYS A 87 -0.10 -26.79 18.91
CA LYS A 87 -0.87 -27.81 19.64
C LYS A 87 -1.41 -28.92 18.75
N LYS A 88 -1.81 -28.63 17.51
CA LYS A 88 -2.20 -29.63 16.49
C LYS A 88 -0.98 -30.49 16.11
N CYS A 89 0.18 -29.89 15.89
CA CYS A 89 1.44 -30.59 15.59
C CYS A 89 1.93 -31.48 16.73
N LEU A 90 1.69 -31.07 17.98
CA LEU A 90 1.95 -31.90 19.17
C LEU A 90 1.04 -33.13 19.26
N LYS A 91 -0.15 -33.10 18.65
CA LYS A 91 -1.10 -34.23 18.66
C LYS A 91 -0.89 -35.21 17.50
N GLY A 92 -0.10 -34.85 16.49
CA GLY A 92 0.30 -35.72 15.39
C GLY A 92 0.92 -34.94 14.23
N PRO A 93 1.83 -35.54 13.45
CA PRO A 93 2.43 -34.89 12.30
C PRO A 93 1.43 -34.84 11.14
N THR A 94 0.94 -33.65 10.80
CA THR A 94 0.29 -33.34 9.52
C THR A 94 1.28 -32.67 8.56
N GLU A 95 1.00 -32.64 7.25
CA GLU A 95 1.84 -31.94 6.26
C GLU A 95 2.11 -30.47 6.66
N ASP A 96 1.08 -29.76 7.13
CA ASP A 96 1.19 -28.39 7.63
C ASP A 96 2.19 -28.22 8.80
N CYS A 97 2.41 -29.28 9.59
CA CYS A 97 3.25 -29.26 10.78
C CYS A 97 4.73 -29.45 10.49
N GLN A 98 5.06 -30.17 9.40
CA GLN A 98 6.43 -30.31 8.92
C GLN A 98 6.91 -28.98 8.30
N GLU A 99 6.04 -28.33 7.54
CA GLU A 99 6.33 -27.01 6.97
C GLU A 99 6.46 -25.93 8.06
N TYR A 100 5.61 -25.98 9.09
CA TYR A 100 5.66 -25.07 10.24
C TYR A 100 6.94 -25.23 11.09
N THR A 101 7.35 -26.45 11.44
CA THR A 101 8.57 -26.68 12.24
C THR A 101 9.86 -26.33 11.48
N ALA A 102 9.93 -26.60 10.17
CA ALA A 102 11.02 -26.16 9.31
C ALA A 102 11.15 -24.63 9.28
N ARG A 103 10.02 -23.90 9.23
CA ARG A 103 9.97 -22.42 9.28
C ARG A 103 10.28 -21.84 10.66
N GLN A 104 10.04 -22.58 11.74
CA GLN A 104 10.28 -22.11 13.12
C GLN A 104 11.73 -22.32 13.59
N ALA A 105 12.40 -23.38 13.13
CA ALA A 105 13.83 -23.65 13.41
C ALA A 105 14.76 -22.52 12.92
N ILE A 106 14.28 -21.75 11.95
CA ILE A 106 14.94 -20.61 11.31
C ILE A 106 15.04 -19.35 12.20
N LYS A 107 14.30 -19.28 13.33
CA LYS A 107 14.06 -18.03 14.07
C LYS A 107 15.18 -17.57 15.03
N SER A 108 16.34 -18.24 15.09
CA SER A 108 17.42 -17.94 16.05
C SER A 108 18.62 -17.17 15.47
N THR A 109 18.41 -16.13 14.67
CA THR A 109 19.50 -15.27 14.16
C THR A 109 19.71 -14.00 15.00
N SER A 110 20.99 -13.64 15.19
CA SER A 110 21.45 -12.52 16.02
C SER A 110 21.03 -11.16 15.41
N LEU A 111 20.78 -10.15 16.25
CA LEU A 111 20.42 -8.79 15.80
C LEU A 111 21.50 -8.18 14.89
N ILE A 112 22.77 -8.52 15.10
CA ILE A 112 23.90 -8.03 14.30
C ILE A 112 23.83 -8.61 12.87
N GLU A 113 23.48 -9.88 12.74
CA GLU A 113 23.30 -10.55 11.43
C GLU A 113 22.11 -9.97 10.68
N LYS A 114 21.03 -9.64 11.40
CA LYS A 114 19.84 -8.97 10.83
C LYS A 114 20.16 -7.58 10.29
N ILE A 115 20.94 -6.78 11.01
CA ILE A 115 21.40 -5.47 10.53
C ILE A 115 22.34 -5.63 9.32
N GLY A 116 23.22 -6.64 9.34
CA GLY A 116 24.06 -7.00 8.20
C GLY A 116 23.28 -7.32 6.93
N ALA A 117 22.14 -8.01 7.06
CA ALA A 117 21.26 -8.37 5.94
C ALA A 117 20.50 -7.18 5.32
N ILE A 118 20.33 -6.07 6.06
CA ILE A 118 19.67 -4.85 5.54
C ILE A 118 20.56 -4.14 4.52
N LYS A 119 21.88 -4.09 4.75
CA LYS A 119 22.83 -3.32 3.94
C LYS A 119 22.72 -3.57 2.43
N PRO A 120 22.73 -4.83 1.92
CA PRO A 120 22.55 -5.07 0.49
C PRO A 120 21.14 -4.73 -0.02
N SER A 121 20.13 -4.80 0.86
CA SER A 121 18.72 -4.52 0.53
C SER A 121 18.40 -3.02 0.45
N LEU A 122 19.22 -2.15 1.06
CA LEU A 122 19.05 -0.69 1.01
C LEU A 122 18.98 -0.13 -0.42
N ARG A 123 19.67 -0.79 -1.35
CA ARG A 123 19.66 -0.45 -2.78
C ARG A 123 18.26 -0.46 -3.41
N PHE A 124 17.28 -1.12 -2.78
CA PHE A 124 15.88 -1.20 -3.22
C PHE A 124 14.90 -0.55 -2.23
N LEU A 125 15.25 -0.51 -0.94
CA LEU A 125 14.46 0.17 0.10
C LEU A 125 14.49 1.69 -0.07
N LEU A 126 15.64 2.27 -0.42
CA LEU A 126 15.76 3.72 -0.61
C LEU A 126 14.92 4.24 -1.79
N PRO A 127 14.97 3.63 -3.00
CA PRO A 127 14.04 3.97 -4.07
C PRO A 127 12.57 3.88 -3.64
N MET A 128 12.19 2.86 -2.86
CA MET A 128 10.83 2.70 -2.37
C MET A 128 10.41 3.85 -1.45
N ILE A 129 11.26 4.26 -0.49
CA ILE A 129 11.00 5.41 0.39
C ILE A 129 10.72 6.66 -0.44
N VAL A 130 11.55 6.94 -1.46
CA VAL A 130 11.40 8.13 -2.31
C VAL A 130 10.12 8.07 -3.15
N VAL A 131 9.79 6.92 -3.73
CA VAL A 131 8.54 6.74 -4.49
C VAL A 131 7.33 7.02 -3.60
N TYR A 132 7.25 6.37 -2.43
CA TYR A 132 6.11 6.55 -1.52
C TYR A 132 6.03 7.96 -0.94
N MET A 133 7.19 8.60 -0.70
CA MET A 133 7.24 10.00 -0.27
C MET A 133 6.67 10.93 -1.35
N ALA A 134 7.14 10.83 -2.59
CA ALA A 134 6.68 11.67 -3.70
C ALA A 134 5.20 11.41 -4.04
N GLU A 135 4.79 10.14 -4.04
CA GLU A 135 3.42 9.71 -4.28
C GLU A 135 2.44 10.30 -3.26
N TYR A 136 2.71 10.16 -1.97
CA TYR A 136 1.81 10.65 -0.93
C TYR A 136 1.84 12.17 -0.82
N THR A 137 2.97 12.82 -1.10
CA THR A 137 3.03 14.29 -1.18
C THR A 137 2.13 14.79 -2.31
N THR A 138 2.10 14.09 -3.44
CA THR A 138 1.19 14.42 -4.54
C THR A 138 -0.27 14.16 -4.14
N ASN A 139 -0.58 12.96 -3.66
CA ASN A 139 -1.95 12.51 -3.42
C ASN A 139 -2.63 13.19 -2.22
N GLN A 140 -1.87 13.54 -1.18
CA GLN A 140 -2.37 14.13 0.07
C GLN A 140 -1.94 15.58 0.28
N GLY A 141 -0.97 16.07 -0.50
CA GLY A 141 -0.49 17.44 -0.45
C GLY A 141 -0.97 18.29 -1.62
N PHE A 142 -0.70 17.91 -2.87
CA PHE A 142 -1.00 18.79 -4.02
C PHE A 142 -2.41 18.65 -4.56
N ILE A 143 -2.96 17.43 -4.67
CA ILE A 143 -4.26 17.19 -5.33
C ILE A 143 -5.41 18.01 -4.72
N GLN A 144 -5.40 18.27 -3.41
CA GLN A 144 -6.46 19.03 -2.76
C GLN A 144 -6.54 20.51 -3.18
N PHE A 145 -5.46 21.06 -3.75
CA PHE A 145 -5.44 22.41 -4.29
C PHE A 145 -5.88 22.47 -5.76
N ILE A 146 -5.94 21.32 -6.43
CA ILE A 146 -6.31 21.22 -7.84
C ILE A 146 -7.83 21.04 -7.93
N VAL A 147 -8.52 22.10 -8.32
CA VAL A 147 -9.98 22.13 -8.41
C VAL A 147 -10.39 22.65 -9.78
N PHE A 148 -11.23 21.89 -10.48
CA PHE A 148 -11.77 22.27 -11.78
C PHE A 148 -13.21 22.78 -11.66
N ASP A 149 -13.59 23.67 -12.57
CA ASP A 149 -14.97 24.12 -12.71
C ASP A 149 -15.87 23.02 -13.31
N CYS A 150 -17.19 23.18 -13.17
CA CYS A 150 -18.19 22.22 -13.66
C CYS A 150 -17.99 21.82 -15.13
N ALA A 151 -17.67 22.79 -16.00
CA ALA A 151 -17.46 22.55 -17.44
C ALA A 151 -16.21 21.69 -17.73
N ASN A 152 -15.15 21.85 -16.96
CA ASN A 152 -13.85 21.17 -17.15
C ASN A 152 -13.62 20.01 -16.17
N GLY A 153 -14.61 19.75 -15.31
CA GLY A 153 -14.55 18.81 -14.19
C GLY A 153 -15.55 17.65 -14.32
N PHE A 154 -16.03 17.33 -15.52
CA PHE A 154 -17.09 16.34 -15.77
C PHE A 154 -18.41 16.61 -15.01
N GLY A 155 -18.71 17.87 -14.68
CA GLY A 155 -19.87 18.21 -13.85
C GLY A 155 -19.75 17.80 -12.38
N LEU A 156 -18.57 17.38 -11.93
CA LEU A 156 -18.33 16.95 -10.55
C LEU A 156 -18.21 18.15 -9.62
N ALA A 157 -18.86 18.08 -8.47
CA ALA A 157 -18.64 19.02 -7.37
C ALA A 157 -17.18 18.95 -6.89
N LYS A 158 -16.65 20.05 -6.34
CA LYS A 158 -15.25 20.16 -5.89
C LYS A 158 -14.83 19.01 -4.95
N ILE A 159 -15.70 18.66 -4.00
CA ILE A 159 -15.45 17.57 -3.05
C ILE A 159 -15.48 16.19 -3.73
N SER A 160 -16.33 16.03 -4.75
CA SER A 160 -16.46 14.79 -5.55
C SER A 160 -15.20 14.57 -6.39
N GLN A 161 -14.62 15.63 -6.95
CA GLN A 161 -13.36 15.54 -7.72
C GLN A 161 -12.25 14.90 -6.88
N TYR A 162 -12.05 15.36 -5.64
CA TYR A 162 -11.06 14.79 -4.73
C TYR A 162 -11.30 13.29 -4.43
N ARG A 163 -12.56 12.87 -4.24
CA ARG A 163 -12.90 11.46 -4.02
C ARG A 163 -12.56 10.59 -5.23
N TRP A 164 -12.85 11.09 -6.44
CA TRP A 164 -12.54 10.38 -7.67
C TRP A 164 -11.03 10.29 -7.94
N PHE A 165 -10.25 11.30 -7.58
CA PHE A 165 -8.78 11.20 -7.59
C PHE A 165 -8.29 10.03 -6.72
N GLN A 166 -8.79 9.92 -5.48
CA GLN A 166 -8.42 8.82 -4.59
C GLN A 166 -8.85 7.46 -5.15
N PHE A 167 -10.05 7.36 -5.72
CA PHE A 167 -10.53 6.12 -6.33
C PHE A 167 -9.64 5.69 -7.51
N ILE A 168 -9.37 6.60 -8.46
CA ILE A 168 -8.56 6.32 -9.66
C ILE A 168 -7.15 5.90 -9.27
N TYR A 169 -6.55 6.57 -8.27
CA TYR A 169 -5.28 6.15 -7.69
C TYR A 169 -5.32 4.69 -7.20
N ARG A 170 -6.36 4.32 -6.44
CA ARG A 170 -6.52 2.93 -5.94
C ARG A 170 -6.68 1.93 -7.08
N VAL A 171 -7.41 2.28 -8.14
CA VAL A 171 -7.53 1.43 -9.34
C VAL A 171 -6.15 1.20 -9.97
N GLY A 172 -5.32 2.23 -10.13
CA GLY A 172 -3.95 2.08 -10.62
C GLY A 172 -3.12 1.11 -9.77
N THR A 173 -3.13 1.28 -8.44
CA THR A 173 -2.37 0.38 -7.55
C THR A 173 -2.84 -1.08 -7.63
N PHE A 174 -4.15 -1.31 -7.80
CA PHE A 174 -4.72 -2.65 -7.91
C PHE A 174 -4.39 -3.32 -9.25
N VAL A 175 -4.48 -2.58 -10.36
CA VAL A 175 -4.11 -3.06 -11.69
C VAL A 175 -2.68 -3.58 -11.68
N THR A 176 -1.75 -2.85 -11.07
CA THR A 176 -0.36 -3.31 -10.99
C THR A 176 -0.18 -4.52 -10.08
N LYS A 177 -0.79 -4.55 -8.89
CA LYS A 177 -0.70 -5.67 -7.96
C LYS A 177 -1.25 -6.98 -8.56
N THR A 178 -2.25 -6.86 -9.43
CA THR A 178 -2.83 -8.00 -10.15
C THR A 178 -2.01 -8.38 -11.37
N SER A 179 -1.56 -7.41 -12.17
CA SER A 179 -0.80 -7.63 -13.41
C SER A 179 0.57 -8.27 -13.18
N LEU A 180 1.20 -8.00 -12.04
CA LEU A 180 2.51 -8.57 -11.70
C LEU A 180 2.46 -10.05 -11.29
N LEU A 181 1.26 -10.65 -11.19
CA LEU A 181 1.10 -12.10 -11.18
C LEU A 181 1.47 -12.73 -12.52
N PHE A 182 1.37 -11.95 -13.62
CA PHE A 182 1.52 -12.44 -14.99
C PHE A 182 2.73 -11.86 -15.72
N ILE A 183 3.25 -10.68 -15.33
CA ILE A 183 4.33 -9.99 -16.04
C ILE A 183 5.50 -9.66 -15.11
N ASP A 184 6.67 -10.27 -15.33
CA ASP A 184 7.88 -10.03 -14.54
C ASP A 184 8.88 -9.10 -15.30
N PHE A 185 8.80 -7.78 -15.09
CA PHE A 185 9.80 -6.80 -15.57
C PHE A 185 11.18 -6.87 -14.85
N SER A 186 12.24 -6.40 -15.51
CA SER A 186 13.62 -6.36 -14.99
C SER A 186 13.80 -5.47 -13.75
N THR A 187 14.67 -5.89 -12.82
CA THR A 187 15.03 -5.18 -11.58
C THR A 187 15.55 -3.75 -11.80
N ASN A 188 16.10 -3.45 -12.98
CA ASN A 188 16.64 -2.11 -13.27
C ASN A 188 15.57 -1.01 -13.31
N TRP A 189 14.30 -1.37 -13.52
CA TRP A 189 13.17 -0.42 -13.49
C TRP A 189 12.97 0.22 -12.10
N LEU A 190 13.50 -0.38 -11.02
CA LEU A 190 13.43 0.19 -9.67
C LEU A 190 14.13 1.55 -9.54
N TYR A 191 15.11 1.85 -10.39
CA TYR A 191 15.75 3.18 -10.43
C TYR A 191 14.93 4.20 -11.21
N LEU A 192 14.07 3.73 -12.12
CA LEU A 192 13.24 4.61 -12.93
C LEU A 192 11.99 5.07 -12.16
N PHE A 193 11.42 4.24 -11.29
CA PHE A 193 10.21 4.58 -10.53
C PHE A 193 10.34 5.86 -9.69
N PRO A 194 11.41 6.07 -8.89
CA PRO A 194 11.58 7.32 -8.14
C PRO A 194 11.63 8.55 -9.04
N LEU A 195 12.31 8.44 -10.19
CA LEU A 195 12.42 9.54 -11.15
C LEU A 195 11.04 9.89 -11.72
N LEU A 196 10.29 8.90 -12.19
CA LEU A 196 8.92 9.10 -12.68
C LEU A 196 8.02 9.72 -11.62
N GLN A 197 8.14 9.27 -10.37
CA GLN A 197 7.30 9.75 -9.27
C GLN A 197 7.63 11.17 -8.85
N LEU A 198 8.92 11.52 -8.81
CA LEU A 198 9.37 12.89 -8.54
C LEU A 198 8.99 13.83 -9.69
N SER A 199 9.15 13.42 -10.95
CA SER A 199 8.70 14.20 -12.11
C SER A 199 7.20 14.44 -12.05
N ASN A 200 6.40 13.42 -11.74
CA ASN A 200 4.97 13.58 -11.56
C ASN A 200 4.64 14.54 -10.41
N GLY A 201 5.32 14.42 -9.26
CA GLY A 201 5.15 15.33 -8.13
C GLY A 201 5.48 16.79 -8.46
N VAL A 202 6.52 17.03 -9.26
CA VAL A 202 6.87 18.37 -9.75
C VAL A 202 5.79 18.93 -10.67
N LEU A 203 5.22 18.11 -11.57
CA LEU A 203 4.10 18.52 -12.42
C LEU A 203 2.87 18.91 -11.59
N PHE A 204 2.52 18.12 -10.57
CA PHE A 204 1.40 18.44 -9.67
C PHE A 204 1.66 19.67 -8.81
N TYR A 205 2.91 19.90 -8.39
CA TYR A 205 3.30 21.12 -7.70
C TYR A 205 3.08 22.36 -8.57
N PHE A 206 3.54 22.32 -9.83
CA PHE A 206 3.32 23.42 -10.76
C PHE A 206 1.85 23.60 -11.14
N GLU A 207 1.10 22.50 -11.28
CA GLU A 207 -0.34 22.57 -11.51
C GLU A 207 -1.07 23.22 -10.33
N ALA A 208 -0.68 22.92 -9.10
CA ALA A 208 -1.26 23.56 -7.92
C ALA A 208 -0.96 25.07 -7.84
N LEU A 209 0.16 25.53 -8.41
CA LEU A 209 0.54 26.95 -8.43
C LEU A 209 -0.05 27.74 -9.61
N PHE A 210 -0.09 27.12 -10.80
CA PHE A 210 -0.38 27.82 -12.05
C PHE A 210 -1.69 27.41 -12.72
N ALA A 211 -2.32 26.32 -12.29
CA ALA A 211 -3.57 25.78 -12.83
C ALA A 211 -3.57 25.76 -14.38
N PHE A 212 -2.54 25.16 -14.97
CA PHE A 212 -2.29 25.24 -16.42
C PHE A 212 -2.99 24.11 -17.19
N LEU A 213 -3.39 23.03 -16.52
CA LEU A 213 -4.10 21.93 -17.18
C LEU A 213 -5.54 22.36 -17.48
N PRO A 214 -6.03 22.16 -18.71
CA PRO A 214 -7.34 22.67 -19.12
C PRO A 214 -8.51 21.79 -18.62
N HIS A 215 -8.25 20.52 -18.28
CA HIS A 215 -9.32 19.55 -18.00
C HIS A 215 -8.88 18.49 -16.98
N ILE A 216 -9.82 18.09 -16.12
CA ILE A 216 -9.60 17.15 -15.00
C ILE A 216 -9.10 15.76 -15.43
N SER A 217 -9.38 15.37 -16.68
CA SER A 217 -8.97 14.06 -17.23
C SER A 217 -7.45 13.88 -17.27
N LEU A 218 -6.69 14.96 -17.45
CA LEU A 218 -5.23 14.90 -17.51
C LEU A 218 -4.64 14.58 -16.11
N PRO A 219 -4.98 15.33 -15.04
CA PRO A 219 -4.64 14.92 -13.68
C PRO A 219 -5.13 13.51 -13.31
N PHE A 220 -6.34 13.11 -13.73
CA PHE A 220 -6.83 11.76 -13.49
C PHE A 220 -5.92 10.69 -14.11
N LEU A 221 -5.50 10.87 -15.36
CA LEU A 221 -4.57 9.97 -16.01
C LEU A 221 -3.21 9.93 -15.29
N MET A 222 -2.68 11.08 -14.88
CA MET A 222 -1.41 11.15 -14.16
C MET A 222 -1.48 10.47 -12.79
N VAL A 223 -2.60 10.61 -12.07
CA VAL A 223 -2.84 9.94 -10.78
C VAL A 223 -3.01 8.43 -10.96
N PHE A 224 -3.64 8.00 -12.05
CA PHE A 224 -3.70 6.58 -12.42
C PHE A 224 -2.29 6.01 -12.66
N ILE A 225 -1.45 6.71 -13.44
CA ILE A 225 -0.05 6.31 -13.71
C ILE A 225 0.77 6.29 -12.42
N SER A 226 0.59 7.29 -11.55
CA SER A 226 1.20 7.34 -10.21
C SER A 226 0.86 6.08 -9.41
N GLY A 227 -0.42 5.69 -9.37
CA GLY A 227 -0.85 4.44 -8.74
C GLY A 227 -0.23 3.18 -9.37
N LEU A 228 -0.06 3.18 -10.70
CA LEU A 228 0.60 2.06 -11.40
C LEU A 228 2.08 1.93 -10.96
N VAL A 229 2.81 3.05 -10.92
CA VAL A 229 4.24 3.12 -10.56
C VAL A 229 4.48 2.74 -9.10
N GLY A 230 3.69 3.28 -8.16
CA GLY A 230 3.81 2.93 -6.74
C GLY A 230 3.49 1.46 -6.45
N GLY A 231 2.43 0.94 -7.10
CA GLY A 231 2.09 -0.47 -7.05
C GLY A 231 3.20 -1.37 -7.62
N ALA A 232 3.87 -0.92 -8.69
CA ALA A 232 4.95 -1.66 -9.35
C ALA A 232 6.18 -1.72 -8.47
N CYS A 233 6.59 -0.58 -7.92
CA CYS A 233 7.74 -0.46 -7.04
C CYS A 233 7.59 -1.37 -5.81
N LEU A 234 6.43 -1.35 -5.15
CA LEU A 234 6.16 -2.20 -3.98
C LEU A 234 6.17 -3.69 -4.33
N SER A 235 5.43 -4.09 -5.36
CA SER A 235 5.33 -5.51 -5.70
C SER A 235 6.68 -6.08 -6.16
N LYS A 236 7.48 -5.28 -6.89
CA LYS A 236 8.85 -5.64 -7.30
C LYS A 236 9.81 -5.72 -6.12
N THR A 237 9.78 -4.69 -5.28
CA THR A 237 10.08 -4.71 -3.85
C THR A 237 10.16 -6.10 -3.22
N TYR A 238 8.95 -6.59 -3.03
CA TYR A 238 8.64 -7.81 -2.28
C TYR A 238 9.02 -9.06 -3.05
N ASN A 239 8.77 -9.11 -4.37
CA ASN A 239 9.17 -10.24 -5.21
C ASN A 239 10.69 -10.44 -5.24
N HIS A 240 11.46 -9.35 -5.30
CA HIS A 240 12.92 -9.43 -5.28
C HIS A 240 13.45 -9.94 -3.93
N ILE A 241 12.92 -9.43 -2.81
CA ILE A 241 13.26 -9.93 -1.47
C ILE A 241 12.87 -11.41 -1.35
N HIS A 242 11.71 -11.80 -1.88
CA HIS A 242 11.25 -13.18 -1.82
C HIS A 242 12.16 -14.16 -2.60
N LYS A 243 12.70 -13.75 -3.75
CA LYS A 243 13.57 -14.59 -4.61
C LYS A 243 15.04 -14.60 -4.19
N THR A 244 15.57 -13.48 -3.69
CA THR A 244 17.02 -13.30 -3.45
C THR A 244 17.43 -13.61 -2.01
N THR A 245 16.51 -13.52 -1.04
CA THR A 245 16.83 -13.67 0.37
C THR A 245 16.63 -15.12 0.86
N PRO A 246 17.60 -15.68 1.61
CA PRO A 246 17.43 -16.94 2.33
C PRO A 246 16.16 -16.92 3.21
N ALA A 247 15.57 -18.09 3.43
CA ALA A 247 14.35 -18.22 4.25
C ALA A 247 14.49 -17.56 5.64
N ASP A 248 15.71 -17.50 6.17
CA ASP A 248 16.03 -16.99 7.50
C ASP A 248 15.86 -15.49 7.68
N PHE A 249 16.20 -14.71 6.66
CA PHE A 249 16.10 -13.26 6.72
C PHE A 249 14.88 -12.72 5.97
N LYS A 250 14.19 -13.58 5.21
CA LYS A 250 13.07 -13.18 4.34
C LYS A 250 11.92 -12.49 5.11
N PRO A 251 11.37 -13.04 6.22
CA PRO A 251 10.30 -12.36 6.96
C PRO A 251 10.74 -11.02 7.55
N PHE A 252 11.99 -10.95 8.02
CA PHE A 252 12.56 -9.74 8.57
C PHE A 252 12.71 -8.65 7.50
N LEU A 253 13.28 -8.97 6.34
CA LEU A 253 13.45 -8.01 5.24
C LEU A 253 12.12 -7.57 4.64
N LEU A 254 11.11 -8.44 4.55
CA LEU A 254 9.76 -8.05 4.15
C LEU A 254 9.14 -7.06 5.17
N GLY A 255 9.36 -7.28 6.47
CA GLY A 255 8.96 -6.33 7.51
C GLY A 255 9.70 -4.98 7.41
N VAL A 256 11.00 -4.99 7.13
CA VAL A 256 11.79 -3.76 6.88
C VAL A 256 11.31 -3.03 5.63
N ALA A 257 10.97 -3.76 4.57
CA ALA A 257 10.40 -3.20 3.35
C ALA A 257 9.05 -2.52 3.61
N SER A 258 8.15 -3.17 4.35
CA SER A 258 6.89 -2.55 4.78
C SER A 258 7.15 -1.32 5.67
N THR A 259 8.12 -1.38 6.58
CA THR A 259 8.43 -0.20 7.41
C THR A 259 8.96 0.96 6.56
N SER A 260 9.70 0.65 5.49
CA SER A 260 10.26 1.64 4.55
C SER A 260 9.16 2.37 3.76
N ASP A 261 8.11 1.68 3.30
CA ASP A 261 6.96 2.33 2.65
C ASP A 261 6.32 3.37 3.59
N THR A 262 6.13 2.98 4.84
CA THR A 262 5.44 3.77 5.84
C THR A 262 6.29 4.97 6.26
N PHE A 263 7.61 4.80 6.30
CA PHE A 263 8.54 5.88 6.54
C PHE A 263 8.49 6.94 5.43
N GLY A 264 8.40 6.52 4.16
CA GLY A 264 8.17 7.44 3.03
C GLY A 264 6.88 8.26 3.18
N ILE A 265 5.77 7.60 3.55
CA ILE A 265 4.48 8.25 3.81
C ILE A 265 4.57 9.24 4.99
N PHE A 266 5.31 8.88 6.04
CA PHE A 266 5.55 9.75 7.17
C PHE A 266 6.29 11.03 6.77
N LEU A 267 7.36 10.91 5.96
CA LEU A 267 8.08 12.07 5.42
C LEU A 267 7.18 12.93 4.53
N ALA A 268 6.35 12.32 3.69
CA ALA A 268 5.37 13.03 2.87
C ALA A 268 4.40 13.86 3.70
N ALA A 269 3.95 13.34 4.85
CA ALA A 269 3.06 14.08 5.74
C ALA A 269 3.74 15.34 6.31
N PHE A 270 5.03 15.27 6.68
CA PHE A 270 5.79 16.44 7.11
C PHE A 270 5.98 17.47 5.99
N LEU A 271 6.35 17.00 4.81
CA LEU A 271 6.52 17.87 3.63
C LEU A 271 5.21 18.57 3.28
N SER A 272 4.09 17.83 3.33
CA SER A 272 2.78 18.39 3.03
C SER A 272 2.43 19.51 4.01
N ILE A 273 2.68 19.36 5.32
CA ILE A 273 2.44 20.44 6.31
C ILE A 273 3.16 21.73 5.92
N TRP A 274 4.41 21.64 5.47
CA TRP A 274 5.17 22.83 5.07
C TRP A 274 4.60 23.50 3.82
N VAL A 275 4.04 22.73 2.89
CA VAL A 275 3.36 23.25 1.69
C VAL A 275 2.07 24.01 2.04
N TRP A 276 1.45 23.75 3.20
CA TRP A 276 0.24 24.44 3.65
C TRP A 276 0.50 25.75 4.42
N CYS A 277 1.74 26.03 4.81
CA CYS A 277 2.13 27.26 5.53
C CYS A 277 2.59 28.35 4.58
#